data_AF-A0A7W9DTK3-F1
#
_entry.id   AF-A0A7W9DTK3-F1
#
_cell.length_a   1.000
_cell.length_b   1.000
_cell.length_c   1.000
_cell.angle_alpha   90.00
_cell.angle_beta   90.00
_cell.angle_gamma   90.00
#
_symmetry.space_group_name_H-M   'P 1'
#
loop_
_entity.id
_entity.type
_entity.pdbx_description
1 polymer ?
#
loop_
_entity_poly.entity_id
_entity_poly.type
_entity_poly.pdbx_seq_one_letter_code
_entity_poly.pdbx_strand_id
1 'polypeptide(L)' 'MSTPVTISNEAVILFEEGWYTTEELARVLKVDPSTLRRWRTARPLQGPPFVQVSSRLTLYDVRDVRQWLASRRIDPGKVA' A
#
# COMPACT_ATOMS: atom_id res chain seq x y z
N MET A 1 36.02 16.48 6.84
CA MET A 1 35.92 15.64 5.62
C MET A 1 34.66 14.81 5.74
N SER A 2 33.59 15.25 5.06
CA SER A 2 32.29 14.59 5.06
C SER A 2 32.30 13.46 4.03
N THR A 3 32.04 12.23 4.45
CA THR A 3 31.73 11.13 3.55
C THR A 3 30.23 11.13 3.22
N PRO A 4 29.83 10.91 1.97
CA PRO A 4 28.42 10.95 1.58
C PRO A 4 27.73 9.68 2.09
N VAL A 5 26.57 9.86 2.74
CA VAL A 5 25.63 8.77 3.00
C VAL A 5 25.00 8.37 1.68
N THR A 6 25.52 7.30 1.08
CA THR A 6 24.82 6.57 0.02
C THR A 6 23.60 5.93 0.67
N ILE A 7 22.41 6.43 0.32
CA ILE A 7 21.15 5.77 0.63
C ILE A 7 21.14 4.47 -0.17
N SER A 8 21.63 3.40 0.46
CA SER A 8 21.62 2.06 -0.10
C SER A 8 20.19 1.55 -0.14
N ASN A 9 19.84 1.03 -1.31
CA ASN A 9 18.52 0.64 -1.78
C ASN A 9 17.99 -0.65 -1.11
N GLU A 10 18.11 -0.75 0.21
CA GLU A 10 17.68 -1.89 1.02
C GLU A 10 16.16 -1.88 1.28
N ALA A 11 15.51 -0.73 1.01
CA ALA A 11 14.07 -0.51 1.15
C ALA A 11 13.24 -1.17 0.03
N VAL A 12 13.89 -1.78 -0.97
CA VAL A 12 13.23 -2.37 -2.13
C VAL A 12 13.13 -3.89 -1.92
N ILE A 13 11.96 -4.33 -1.42
CA ILE A 13 11.41 -5.70 -1.59
C ILE A 13 11.93 -6.79 -0.63
N LEU A 14 11.93 -6.53 0.69
CA LEU A 14 12.07 -7.58 1.71
C LEU A 14 10.84 -7.71 2.65
N PHE A 15 9.68 -7.20 2.23
CA PHE A 15 8.40 -7.52 2.88
C PHE A 15 7.75 -8.68 2.12
N GLU A 16 8.21 -9.92 2.33
CA GLU A 16 7.46 -11.09 1.87
C GLU A 16 6.31 -11.47 2.81
N GLU A 17 6.35 -11.05 4.07
CA GLU A 17 5.22 -11.15 5.00
C GLU A 17 5.21 -9.93 5.92
N GLY A 18 4.05 -9.30 6.12
CA GLY A 18 3.97 -8.12 6.98
C GLY A 18 2.65 -7.37 6.90
N TRP A 19 2.54 -6.36 7.76
CA TRP A 19 1.41 -5.47 7.86
C TRP A 19 1.84 -4.04 7.56
N TYR A 20 1.06 -3.34 6.74
CA TYR A 20 1.18 -1.89 6.59
C TYR A 20 0.15 -1.17 7.45
N THR A 21 0.60 -0.13 8.14
CA THR A 21 -0.30 0.92 8.64
C THR A 21 -0.87 1.73 7.47
N THR A 22 -1.85 2.58 7.76
CA THR A 22 -2.44 3.46 6.72
C THR A 22 -1.37 4.39 6.12
N GLU A 23 -0.50 4.93 6.96
CA GLU A 23 0.55 5.87 6.58
C GLU A 23 1.63 5.20 5.72
N GLU A 24 2.02 3.97 6.06
CA GLU A 24 2.98 3.20 5.25
C GLU A 24 2.39 2.81 3.90
N LEU A 25 1.16 2.28 3.87
CA LEU A 25 0.50 1.93 2.62
C LEU A 25 0.32 3.17 1.72
N ALA A 26 -0.02 4.32 2.30
CA ALA A 26 -0.15 5.57 1.57
C ALA A 26 1.16 5.97 0.88
N ARG A 27 2.30 5.83 1.56
CA ARG A 27 3.63 6.06 0.95
C ARG A 27 3.92 5.08 -0.18
N VAL A 28 3.61 3.79 0.02
CA VAL A 28 3.80 2.75 -1.01
C VAL A 28 2.98 3.04 -2.27
N LEU A 29 1.71 3.42 -2.10
CA LEU A 29 0.80 3.75 -3.20
C LEU A 29 0.97 5.18 -3.73
N LYS A 30 1.82 5.99 -3.09
CA LYS A 30 2.04 7.41 -3.39
C LYS A 30 0.74 8.22 -3.38
N VAL A 31 -0.12 7.97 -2.40
CA VAL A 31 -1.36 8.72 -2.16
C VAL A 31 -1.33 9.36 -0.77
N ASP A 32 -2.20 10.33 -0.52
CA ASP A 32 -2.38 10.87 0.83
C ASP A 32 -3.13 9.85 1.73
N PRO A 33 -2.76 9.69 3.01
CA PRO A 33 -3.48 8.80 3.94
C PRO A 33 -5.00 9.07 4.02
N SER A 34 -5.44 10.31 3.83
CA SER A 34 -6.87 10.64 3.77
C SER A 34 -7.58 9.97 2.58
N THR A 35 -6.86 9.70 1.49
CA THR A 35 -7.39 8.95 0.33
C THR A 35 -7.76 7.53 0.73
N LEU A 36 -6.88 6.86 1.49
CA LEU A 36 -7.16 5.52 2.00
C LEU A 36 -8.33 5.53 2.99
N ARG A 37 -8.42 6.54 3.87
CA ARG A 37 -9.58 6.71 4.75
C ARG A 37 -10.88 6.86 3.95
N ARG A 38 -10.87 7.68 2.90
CA ARG A 38 -12.01 7.89 2.01
C ARG A 38 -12.40 6.62 1.25
N TRP A 39 -11.43 5.83 0.81
CA TRP A 39 -11.70 4.54 0.16
C TRP A 39 -12.41 3.55 1.10
N ARG A 40 -12.01 3.48 2.37
CA ARG A 40 -12.66 2.63 3.38
C ARG A 40 -14.10 3.02 3.68
N THR A 41 -14.45 4.30 3.54
CA THR A 41 -15.81 4.81 3.80
C THR A 41 -16.67 4.96 2.54
N ALA A 42 -16.09 4.79 1.35
CA ALA A 42 -16.81 4.86 0.09
C ALA A 42 -17.86 3.72 -0.04
N ARG A 43 -18.91 3.99 -0.80
CA ARG A 43 -19.95 3.02 -1.17
C ARG A 43 -20.01 2.98 -2.71
N PRO A 44 -19.59 1.89 -3.38
CA PRO A 44 -19.03 0.65 -2.81
C PRO A 44 -17.66 0.86 -2.15
N LEU A 45 -17.27 -0.06 -1.25
CA LEU A 45 -15.95 -0.03 -0.60
C LEU A 45 -14.85 -0.07 -1.65
N GLN A 46 -13.83 0.77 -1.46
CA GLN A 46 -12.68 0.85 -2.35
C GLN A 46 -11.39 0.52 -1.61
N GLY A 47 -10.33 0.25 -2.38
CA GLY A 47 -9.01 -0.04 -1.85
C GLY A 47 -8.79 -1.51 -1.53
N PRO A 48 -7.57 -1.84 -1.04
CA PRO A 48 -7.24 -3.19 -0.63
C PRO A 48 -7.98 -3.58 0.67
N PRO A 49 -8.15 -4.89 0.92
CA PRO A 49 -8.66 -5.40 2.19
C PRO A 49 -7.91 -4.82 3.38
N PHE A 50 -8.63 -4.57 4.47
CA PHE A 50 -8.07 -3.97 5.68
C PHE A 50 -8.59 -4.65 6.94
N VAL A 51 -7.76 -4.65 7.98
CA VAL A 51 -8.10 -5.13 9.31
C VAL A 51 -8.16 -3.94 10.26
N GLN A 52 -9.33 -3.72 10.87
CA GLN A 52 -9.48 -2.71 11.89
C GLN A 52 -9.16 -3.31 13.26
N VAL A 53 -7.98 -3.02 13.78
CA VAL A 53 -7.52 -3.49 15.10
C VAL A 53 -8.12 -2.63 16.22
N SER A 54 -8.25 -1.31 15.98
CA SER A 54 -8.90 -0.38 16.91
C SER A 54 -9.53 0.80 16.15
N SER A 55 -10.15 1.74 16.86
CA SER A 55 -10.69 2.97 16.25
C SER A 55 -9.62 3.84 15.59
N ARG A 56 -8.35 3.73 16.01
CA ARG A 56 -7.23 4.54 15.48
C ARG A 56 -6.24 3.74 14.64
N LEU A 57 -6.25 2.42 14.75
CA LEU A 57 -5.29 1.54 14.07
C LEU A 57 -5.98 0.66 13.03
N THR A 58 -5.62 0.88 11.78
CA THR A 58 -6.01 0.05 10.64
C THR A 58 -4.77 -0.50 9.97
N LEU A 59 -4.74 -1.81 9.79
CA LEU A 59 -3.64 -2.53 9.16
C LEU A 59 -4.07 -3.14 7.82
N TYR A 60 -3.09 -3.38 6.98
CA TYR A 60 -3.23 -3.96 5.65
C TYR A 60 -2.22 -5.10 5.50
N ASP A 61 -2.68 -6.31 5.21
CA ASP A 61 -1.76 -7.41 4.89
C ASP A 61 -1.10 -7.13 3.52
N VAL A 62 0.21 -7.28 3.45
CA VAL A 62 0.99 -7.04 2.23
C VAL A 62 0.48 -7.91 1.06
N ARG A 63 0.07 -9.15 1.33
CA ARG A 63 -0.44 -10.10 0.32
C ARG A 63 -1.76 -9.63 -0.26
N ASP A 64 -2.67 -9.17 0.59
CA ASP A 64 -3.96 -8.63 0.18
C ASP A 64 -3.80 -7.37 -0.68
N VAL A 65 -2.87 -6.48 -0.29
CA VAL A 65 -2.55 -5.29 -1.08
C VAL A 65 -1.99 -5.67 -2.46
N ARG A 66 -1.08 -6.64 -2.52
CA ARG A 66 -0.53 -7.14 -3.79
C ARG A 66 -1.60 -7.76 -4.67
N GLN A 67 -2.47 -8.60 -4.11
CA GLN A 67 -3.56 -9.23 -4.85
C GLN A 67 -4.55 -8.19 -5.37
N TRP A 68 -4.87 -7.18 -4.56
CA TRP A 68 -5.70 -6.06 -4.96
C TRP A 68 -5.09 -5.28 -6.13
N LEU A 69 -3.79 -4.93 -6.07
CA LEU A 69 -3.09 -4.28 -7.18
C LEU A 69 -3.10 -5.15 -8.44
N ALA A 70 -2.83 -6.45 -8.29
CA ALA A 70 -2.83 -7.38 -9.41
C ALA A 70 -4.20 -7.47 -10.08
N SER A 71 -5.30 -7.47 -9.30
CA SER A 71 -6.67 -7.49 -9.82
C SER A 71 -7.04 -6.26 -10.65
N ARG A 72 -6.34 -5.13 -10.42
CA ARG A 72 -6.55 -3.85 -11.11
C ARG A 72 -5.53 -3.57 -12.19
N ARG A 73 -4.58 -4.48 -12.40
CA ARG A 73 -3.57 -4.33 -13.44
C ARG A 73 -4.27 -4.39 -14.80
N ILE A 74 -4.23 -3.26 -15.51
CA ILE A 74 -4.63 -3.21 -16.91
C ILE A 74 -3.40 -3.61 -17.72
N ASP A 75 -3.54 -4.63 -18.56
CA ASP A 75 -2.52 -5.02 -19.54
C ASP A 75 -2.81 -4.32 -20.87
N PRO A 76 -1.99 -3.33 -21.28
CA PRO A 76 -2.20 -2.61 -22.53
C PRO A 76 -2.21 -3.51 -23.77
N GLY A 77 -1.53 -4.66 -23.73
CA GLY A 77 -1.46 -5.59 -24.86
C GLY A 77 -2.68 -6.50 -25.01
N LYS A 78 -3.57 -6.52 -24.02
CA LYS A 78 -4.77 -7.39 -23.99
C LYS A 78 -6.06 -6.64 -24.30
N VAL A 79 -5.97 -5.31 -24.45
CA VAL A 79 -7.04 -4.42 -24.91
C VAL A 79 -6.82 -4.07 -26.39
N ALA A 80 -6.82 -5.10 -27.24
CA ALA A 80 -6.82 -4.98 -28.70
C ALA A 80 -8.11 -5.58 -29.26
#